data_AF-A0ABD4KSR0-F1
#
_entry.id   AF-A0ABD4KSR0-F1
#
_cell.length_a   1.000
_cell.length_b   1.000
_cell.length_c   1.000
_cell.angle_alpha   90.00
_cell.angle_beta   90.00
_cell.angle_gamma   90.00
#
_symmetry.space_group_name_H-M   'P 1'
#
loop_
_entity.id
_entity.type
_entity.pdbx_description
1 polymer ?
#
loop_
_entity_poly.entity_id
_entity_poly.type
_entity_poly.pdbx_seq_one_letter_code
_entity_poly.pdbx_strand_id
1 'polypeptide(L)'
;VKLAKFQQSFNQAENINNKPDHISIVGCSLVSDDKQKGFGHQFINAMDANGLRVDVSVRSSELAVDEAGRKHTKDANGDWVQKAENNKVSLSWDEQGEVVAKDERIRNGIAEGDIDLSRIGVSDVDEPARGAIGDNNDVFDAPEKRKA
;
A
#
# COMPACT_ATOMS: atom_id res chain seq x y z
N VAL A 1 -9.62 6.91 20.46
CA VAL A 1 -8.39 7.12 19.65
C VAL A 1 -8.48 8.43 18.85
N LYS A 2 -7.35 9.12 18.55
CA LYS A 2 -7.32 10.46 17.93
C LYS A 2 -7.85 10.46 16.48
N LEU A 3 -7.47 9.47 15.66
CA LEU A 3 -7.88 9.36 14.27
C LEU A 3 -9.37 9.06 14.10
N ALA A 4 -9.96 8.21 14.96
CA ALA A 4 -11.40 7.97 14.95
C ALA A 4 -12.22 9.24 15.22
N LYS A 5 -11.77 10.07 16.17
CA LYS A 5 -12.40 11.38 16.42
C LYS A 5 -12.21 12.33 15.23
N PHE A 6 -11.00 12.38 14.65
CA PHE A 6 -10.73 13.18 13.47
C PHE A 6 -11.64 12.81 12.31
N GLN A 7 -11.81 11.51 11.99
CA GLN A 7 -12.68 11.06 10.92
C GLN A 7 -14.13 11.52 11.14
N GLN A 8 -14.68 11.35 12.34
CA GLN A 8 -16.05 11.79 12.63
C GLN A 8 -16.20 13.31 12.44
N SER A 9 -15.28 14.10 12.99
CA SER A 9 -15.32 15.56 12.88
C SER A 9 -15.13 16.05 11.44
N PHE A 10 -14.18 15.47 10.71
CA PHE A 10 -13.87 15.84 9.33
C PHE A 10 -15.01 15.47 8.38
N ASN A 11 -15.55 14.26 8.51
CA ASN A 11 -16.68 13.81 7.71
C ASN A 11 -17.91 14.72 7.86
N GLN A 12 -18.18 15.17 9.10
CA GLN A 12 -19.27 16.09 9.36
C GLN A 12 -19.00 17.50 8.81
N ALA A 13 -17.79 18.03 9.02
CA ALA A 13 -17.44 19.38 8.60
C ALA A 13 -17.39 19.53 7.07
N GLU A 14 -16.85 18.53 6.38
CA GLU A 14 -16.60 18.56 4.94
C GLU A 14 -17.68 17.84 4.11
N ASN A 15 -18.72 17.30 4.77
CA ASN A 15 -19.77 16.49 4.14
C ASN A 15 -19.21 15.31 3.32
N ILE A 16 -18.21 14.63 3.88
CA ILE A 16 -17.56 13.45 3.30
C ILE A 16 -18.02 12.22 4.08
N ASN A 17 -18.33 11.12 3.38
CA ASN A 17 -18.70 9.84 4.00
C ASN A 17 -17.67 8.72 3.75
N ASN A 18 -16.51 9.08 3.19
CA ASN A 18 -15.48 8.10 2.89
C ASN A 18 -14.67 7.73 4.14
N LYS A 19 -14.09 6.53 4.13
CA LYS A 19 -13.18 6.01 5.15
C LYS A 19 -11.92 5.49 4.46
N PRO A 20 -10.75 5.53 5.11
CA PRO A 20 -9.55 4.99 4.50
C PRO A 20 -9.64 3.46 4.42
N ASP A 21 -9.17 2.90 3.31
CA ASP A 21 -8.90 1.46 3.21
C ASP A 21 -7.50 1.13 3.74
N HIS A 22 -6.57 2.07 3.64
CA HIS A 22 -5.16 1.90 4.01
C HIS A 22 -4.58 3.10 4.76
N ILE A 23 -3.73 2.84 5.76
CA ILE A 23 -2.94 3.85 6.47
C ILE A 23 -1.45 3.53 6.34
N SER A 24 -0.69 4.42 5.68
CA SER A 24 0.77 4.36 5.68
C SER A 24 1.34 5.17 6.84
N ILE A 25 1.90 4.50 7.85
CA ILE A 25 2.60 5.16 8.95
C ILE A 25 3.98 5.60 8.48
N VAL A 26 4.21 6.91 8.48
CA VAL A 26 5.47 7.54 8.05
C VAL A 26 6.25 7.97 9.29
N GLY A 27 6.99 7.03 9.87
CA GLY A 27 7.86 7.26 11.03
C GLY A 27 8.89 6.13 11.21
N CYS A 28 9.91 6.37 12.03
CA CYS A 28 11.03 5.46 12.24
C CYS A 28 10.67 4.35 13.23
N SER A 29 11.04 3.11 12.91
CA SER A 29 11.08 1.97 13.86
C SER A 29 9.80 1.77 14.69
N LEU A 30 8.65 1.76 14.00
CA LEU A 30 7.33 1.60 14.62
C LEU A 30 6.80 0.15 14.55
N VAL A 31 7.64 -0.79 14.15
CA VAL A 31 7.40 -2.24 14.27
C VAL A 31 8.73 -2.89 14.62
N SER A 32 8.71 -4.03 15.31
CA SER A 32 9.92 -4.79 15.62
C SER A 32 10.64 -5.23 14.34
N ASP A 33 11.95 -5.50 14.44
CA ASP A 33 12.76 -5.93 13.30
C ASP A 33 12.23 -7.20 12.65
N ASP A 34 11.76 -8.15 13.47
CA ASP A 34 11.11 -9.40 13.05
C ASP A 34 9.68 -9.21 12.49
N LYS A 35 9.17 -7.97 12.50
CA LYS A 35 7.83 -7.54 12.04
C LYS A 35 6.65 -8.14 12.81
N GLN A 36 6.88 -8.95 13.85
CA GLN A 36 5.81 -9.69 14.53
C GLN A 36 5.10 -8.89 15.62
N LYS A 37 5.71 -7.79 16.11
CA LYS A 37 5.23 -7.03 17.27
C LYS A 37 5.51 -5.54 17.13
N GLY A 38 5.10 -4.76 18.13
CA GLY A 38 5.40 -3.34 18.24
C GLY A 38 4.21 -2.44 17.94
N PHE A 39 4.49 -1.15 17.72
CA PHE A 39 3.47 -0.12 17.63
C PHE A 39 2.48 -0.36 16.49
N GLY A 40 2.93 -0.79 15.31
CA GLY A 40 2.05 -1.06 14.17
C GLY A 40 0.93 -2.07 14.48
N HIS A 41 1.27 -3.16 15.19
CA HIS A 41 0.31 -4.18 15.62
C HIS A 41 -0.67 -3.65 16.67
N GLN A 42 -0.19 -2.85 17.63
CA GLN A 42 -1.07 -2.21 18.61
C GLN A 42 -2.00 -1.19 17.94
N PHE A 43 -1.47 -0.47 16.95
CA PHE A 43 -2.18 0.58 16.22
C PHE A 43 -3.33 0.01 15.40
N ILE A 44 -3.10 -1.02 14.56
CA ILE A 44 -4.15 -1.61 13.72
C ILE A 44 -5.30 -2.18 14.56
N ASN A 45 -4.97 -2.88 15.66
CA ASN A 45 -5.97 -3.39 16.60
C ASN A 45 -6.74 -2.27 17.32
N ALA A 46 -6.05 -1.21 17.74
CA ALA A 46 -6.70 -0.06 18.38
C ALA A 46 -7.62 0.70 17.41
N MET A 47 -7.27 0.77 16.13
CA MET A 47 -8.12 1.38 15.10
C MET A 47 -9.41 0.58 14.91
N ASP A 48 -9.33 -0.74 14.78
CA ASP A 48 -10.51 -1.61 14.66
C ASP A 48 -11.41 -1.53 15.89
N ALA A 49 -10.83 -1.59 17.09
CA ALA A 49 -11.55 -1.40 18.35
C ALA A 49 -12.24 -0.02 18.48
N ASN A 50 -11.85 0.95 17.66
CA ASN A 50 -12.48 2.28 17.58
C ASN A 50 -13.35 2.44 16.32
N GLY A 51 -13.76 1.34 15.68
CA GLY A 51 -14.68 1.30 14.55
C GLY A 51 -14.05 1.57 13.19
N LEU A 52 -12.71 1.55 13.09
CA LEU A 52 -11.96 1.81 11.87
C LEU A 52 -11.10 0.60 11.48
N ARG A 53 -11.72 -0.34 10.77
CA ARG A 53 -11.01 -1.46 10.15
C ARG A 53 -10.30 -1.00 8.88
N VAL A 54 -8.97 -1.07 8.90
CA VAL A 54 -8.06 -0.57 7.85
C VAL A 54 -6.84 -1.48 7.75
N ASP A 55 -6.22 -1.50 6.58
CA ASP A 55 -4.86 -2.03 6.40
C ASP A 55 -3.82 -0.98 6.82
N VAL A 56 -2.65 -1.44 7.28
CA VAL A 56 -1.60 -0.57 7.82
C VAL A 56 -0.24 -0.95 7.26
N SER A 57 0.52 0.02 6.73
CA SER A 57 1.93 -0.19 6.40
C SER A 57 2.86 0.59 7.34
N VAL A 58 3.86 -0.11 7.89
CA VAL A 58 4.74 0.39 8.96
C VAL A 58 6.17 -0.11 8.73
N ARG A 59 7.17 0.65 9.21
CA ARG A 59 8.59 0.34 9.03
C ARG A 59 9.32 0.03 10.34
N SER A 60 10.28 -0.89 10.28
CA SER A 60 11.17 -1.24 11.40
C SER A 60 12.46 -0.43 11.40
N SER A 61 12.87 0.13 10.26
CA SER A 61 14.07 0.92 10.11
C SER A 61 13.84 2.42 10.35
N GLU A 62 14.93 3.19 10.35
CA GLU A 62 14.87 4.63 10.11
C GLU A 62 14.17 4.92 8.77
N LEU A 63 13.46 6.06 8.71
CA LEU A 63 12.68 6.49 7.56
C LEU A 63 12.88 8.00 7.34
N ALA A 64 13.16 8.38 6.09
CA ALA A 64 13.16 9.76 5.63
C ALA A 64 12.29 9.90 4.38
N VAL A 65 11.82 11.12 4.12
CA VAL A 65 11.11 11.48 2.89
C VAL A 65 11.94 12.53 2.17
N ASP A 66 12.25 12.29 0.89
CA ASP A 66 13.00 13.25 0.08
C ASP A 66 12.11 14.38 -0.46
N GLU A 67 12.73 15.35 -1.14
CA GLU A 67 12.04 16.50 -1.75
C GLU A 67 11.03 16.10 -2.83
N ALA A 68 11.17 14.89 -3.39
CA ALA A 68 10.24 14.32 -4.37
C ALA A 68 9.11 13.50 -3.73
N GLY A 69 9.01 13.48 -2.39
CA GLY A 69 7.99 12.73 -1.65
C GLY A 69 8.25 11.22 -1.57
N ARG A 70 9.44 10.74 -1.95
CA ARG A 70 9.80 9.32 -1.92
C ARG A 70 10.35 8.95 -0.55
N LYS A 71 9.97 7.75 -0.10
CA LYS A 71 10.38 7.21 1.19
C LYS A 71 11.71 6.47 1.04
N HIS A 72 12.68 6.84 1.86
CA HIS A 72 13.98 6.18 1.99
C HIS A 72 14.07 5.53 3.35
N THR A 73 14.64 4.33 3.40
CA THR A 73 14.88 3.60 4.63
C THR A 73 16.35 3.28 4.76
N LYS A 74 16.86 3.27 5.98
CA LYS A 74 18.24 2.89 6.24
C LYS A 74 18.38 1.37 6.23
N ASP A 75 19.32 0.84 5.47
CA ASP A 75 19.60 -0.60 5.41
C ASP A 75 20.56 -1.05 6.53
N ALA A 76 20.95 -2.32 6.51
CA ALA A 76 21.87 -2.91 7.50
C ALA A 76 23.29 -2.32 7.44
N ASN A 77 23.70 -1.75 6.31
CA ASN A 77 25.00 -1.08 6.15
C ASN A 77 24.95 0.38 6.61
N GLY A 78 23.76 0.91 6.88
CA GLY A 78 23.54 2.30 7.22
C GLY A 78 23.24 3.20 6.03
N ASP A 79 23.09 2.63 4.83
CA ASP A 79 22.84 3.36 3.59
C ASP A 79 21.35 3.67 3.43
N TRP A 80 21.05 4.86 2.89
CA TRP A 80 19.68 5.25 2.56
C TRP A 80 19.27 4.63 1.23
N VAL A 81 18.35 3.68 1.28
CA VAL A 81 17.85 2.95 0.13
C VAL A 81 16.35 3.15 -0.05
N GLN A 82 15.92 3.14 -1.31
CA GLN A 82 14.50 3.10 -1.67
C GLN A 82 14.05 1.65 -1.84
N LYS A 83 12.76 1.40 -1.57
CA LYS A 83 12.13 0.10 -1.89
C LYS A 83 12.83 -1.11 -1.25
N ALA A 84 13.35 -0.96 -0.04
CA ALA A 84 13.86 -2.08 0.76
C ALA A 84 12.70 -2.86 1.38
N GLU A 85 12.37 -4.01 0.78
CA GLU A 85 11.25 -4.88 1.20
C GLU A 85 11.34 -5.25 2.68
N ASN A 86 12.53 -5.62 3.13
CA ASN A 86 12.80 -6.05 4.50
C ASN A 86 12.55 -4.98 5.56
N ASN A 87 12.42 -3.70 5.19
CA ASN A 87 12.25 -2.61 6.14
C ASN A 87 10.77 -2.28 6.38
N LYS A 88 9.85 -2.79 5.56
CA LYS A 88 8.40 -2.51 5.65
C LYS A 88 7.60 -3.80 5.85
N VAL A 89 6.53 -3.70 6.63
CA VAL A 89 5.47 -4.73 6.68
C VAL A 89 4.12 -4.10 6.40
N SER A 90 3.27 -4.83 5.70
CA SER A 90 1.84 -4.57 5.54
C SER A 90 1.08 -5.47 6.52
N LEU A 91 0.30 -4.85 7.40
CA LEU A 91 -0.63 -5.50 8.31
C LEU A 91 -2.01 -5.42 7.68
N SER A 92 -2.66 -6.57 7.54
CA SER A 92 -4.00 -6.70 6.95
C SER A 92 -4.84 -7.67 7.78
N TRP A 93 -6.13 -7.75 7.47
CA TRP A 93 -7.07 -8.65 8.15
C TRP A 93 -7.29 -9.90 7.30
N ASP A 94 -7.21 -11.07 7.91
CA ASP A 94 -7.62 -12.31 7.25
C ASP A 94 -9.15 -12.53 7.33
N GLU A 95 -9.61 -13.64 6.76
CA GLU A 95 -11.03 -14.01 6.75
C GLU A 95 -11.60 -14.27 8.15
N GLN A 96 -10.74 -14.61 9.12
CA GLN A 96 -11.12 -14.82 10.51
C GLN A 96 -11.16 -13.51 11.30
N GLY A 97 -10.71 -12.40 10.70
CA GLY A 97 -10.63 -11.10 11.34
C GLY A 97 -9.40 -10.96 12.23
N GLU A 98 -8.37 -11.78 12.03
CA GLU A 98 -7.09 -11.69 12.71
C GLU A 98 -6.09 -10.87 11.89
N VAL A 99 -5.14 -10.24 12.59
CA VAL A 99 -4.11 -9.43 11.95
C VAL A 99 -3.01 -10.33 11.38
N VAL A 100 -2.79 -10.23 10.07
CA VAL A 100 -1.70 -10.91 9.36
C VAL A 100 -0.66 -9.92 8.85
N ALA A 101 0.60 -10.25 9.08
CA ALA A 101 1.76 -9.50 8.59
C ALA A 101 2.22 -10.08 7.23
N LYS A 102 2.36 -9.21 6.25
CA LYS A 102 2.85 -9.53 4.90
C LYS A 102 4.00 -8.60 4.56
N ASP A 103 5.09 -9.17 4.08
CA ASP A 103 6.12 -8.38 3.42
C ASP A 103 5.55 -7.80 2.13
N GLU A 104 5.93 -6.57 1.80
CA GLU A 104 5.51 -5.99 0.53
C GLU A 104 6.22 -6.68 -0.62
N ARG A 105 5.43 -7.11 -1.61
CA ARG A 105 5.97 -7.63 -2.87
C ARG A 105 6.39 -6.49 -3.78
N ILE A 106 7.63 -6.52 -4.24
CA ILE A 106 8.13 -5.63 -5.29
C ILE A 106 8.42 -6.45 -6.54
N ARG A 107 7.75 -6.14 -7.65
CA ARG A 107 7.98 -6.80 -8.95
C ARG A 107 8.47 -5.78 -9.95
N ASN A 108 9.62 -6.05 -10.58
CA ASN A 108 10.25 -5.15 -11.55
C ASN A 108 10.43 -3.71 -11.01
N GLY A 109 10.76 -3.59 -9.71
CA GLY A 109 10.91 -2.29 -9.05
C GLY A 109 9.60 -1.55 -8.75
N ILE A 110 8.44 -2.17 -8.93
CA ILE A 110 7.12 -1.62 -8.58
C ILE A 110 6.63 -2.30 -7.31
N ALA A 111 6.43 -1.53 -6.26
CA ALA A 111 5.84 -2.01 -5.02
C ALA A 111 4.33 -2.14 -5.17
N GLU A 112 3.71 -3.11 -4.49
CA GLU A 112 2.24 -3.25 -4.50
C GLU A 112 1.54 -1.96 -4.05
N GLY A 113 2.09 -1.24 -3.07
CA GLY A 113 1.57 0.07 -2.67
C GLY A 113 1.76 1.20 -3.68
N ASP A 114 2.54 1.01 -4.75
CA ASP A 114 2.65 1.96 -5.86
C ASP A 114 1.51 1.77 -6.89
N ILE A 115 0.73 0.68 -6.76
CA ILE A 115 -0.34 0.34 -7.70
C ILE A 115 -1.63 1.04 -7.28
N ASP A 116 -2.10 1.96 -8.12
CA ASP A 116 -3.43 2.53 -7.96
C ASP A 116 -4.49 1.52 -8.44
N LEU A 117 -5.00 0.71 -7.50
CA LEU A 117 -6.01 -0.31 -7.78
C LEU A 117 -7.32 0.28 -8.32
N SER A 118 -7.61 1.55 -8.03
CA SER A 118 -8.84 2.20 -8.53
C SER A 118 -8.85 2.34 -10.06
N ARG A 119 -7.68 2.24 -10.70
CA ARG A 119 -7.54 2.33 -12.17
C ARG A 119 -7.51 0.97 -12.85
N ILE A 120 -7.48 -0.13 -12.10
CA ILE A 120 -7.43 -1.48 -12.68
C ILE A 120 -8.84 -1.89 -13.14
N GLY A 121 -8.99 -2.18 -14.43
CA GLY A 121 -10.25 -2.66 -15.01
C GLY A 121 -11.29 -1.56 -15.30
N VAL A 122 -10.95 -0.28 -15.08
CA VAL A 122 -11.80 0.85 -15.46
C VAL A 122 -11.63 1.14 -16.94
N SER A 123 -12.74 1.10 -17.69
CA SER A 123 -12.77 1.33 -19.15
C SER A 123 -12.83 2.80 -19.55
N ASP A 124 -13.29 3.68 -18.65
CA ASP A 124 -13.32 5.13 -18.85
C ASP A 124 -12.12 5.77 -18.15
N VAL A 125 -11.00 5.88 -18.87
CA VAL A 125 -9.82 6.64 -18.43
C VAL A 125 -9.62 7.85 -19.35
N ASP A 126 -9.51 9.04 -18.76
CA ASP A 126 -9.31 10.31 -19.50
C ASP A 126 -8.02 10.30 -20.35
N GLU A 127 -7.02 9.52 -19.94
CA GLU A 127 -5.84 9.21 -20.73
C GLU A 127 -5.73 7.69 -20.90
N PRO A 128 -5.76 7.18 -22.15
CA PRO A 128 -5.47 5.77 -22.40
C PRO A 128 -4.05 5.43 -21.95
N ALA A 129 -3.81 4.15 -21.66
CA ALA A 129 -2.45 3.67 -21.47
C ALA A 129 -1.57 4.13 -22.65
N ARG A 130 -0.32 4.54 -22.38
CA ARG A 130 0.66 4.96 -23.41
C ARG A 130 1.89 4.06 -23.37
N GLY A 131 2.67 4.06 -24.46
CA GLY A 131 3.88 3.23 -24.58
C GLY A 131 3.57 1.84 -25.13
N ALA A 132 4.48 0.88 -24.94
CA ALA A 132 4.50 -0.40 -25.66
C ALA A 132 3.19 -1.23 -25.60
N ILE A 133 2.36 -1.06 -24.57
CA ILE A 133 1.05 -1.72 -24.46
C ILE A 133 -0.08 -0.79 -24.90
N GLY A 134 0.02 0.50 -24.57
CA GLY A 134 -1.02 1.49 -24.84
C GLY A 134 -1.13 1.92 -26.30
N ASP A 135 0.01 1.95 -26.99
CA ASP A 135 0.11 2.26 -28.41
C ASP A 135 0.00 1.00 -29.28
N ASN A 136 -0.22 -0.17 -28.66
CA ASN A 136 -0.35 -1.42 -29.39
C ASN A 136 -1.72 -1.53 -30.04
N ASN A 137 -1.77 -1.26 -31.34
CA ASN A 137 -2.95 -1.44 -32.17
C ASN A 137 -3.00 -2.81 -32.86
N ASP A 138 -2.07 -3.73 -32.54
CA ASP A 138 -2.06 -5.06 -33.13
C ASP A 138 -3.29 -5.84 -32.65
N VAL A 139 -4.19 -6.12 -33.59
CA VAL A 139 -5.31 -7.02 -33.36
C VAL A 139 -4.75 -8.45 -33.38
N PHE A 140 -5.00 -9.20 -32.32
CA PHE A 140 -4.64 -10.61 -32.29
C PHE A 140 -5.49 -11.38 -33.31
N ASP A 141 -4.86 -11.76 -34.42
CA ASP A 141 -5.42 -12.73 -35.34
C ASP A 141 -5.08 -14.14 -34.85
N ALA A 142 -6.11 -14.85 -34.40
CA ALA A 142 -5.97 -16.24 -33.99
C ALA A 142 -5.45 -17.07 -35.18
N PRO A 143 -4.40 -17.89 -35.00
CA PRO A 143 -3.85 -18.68 -36.10
C PRO A 143 -4.88 -19.68 -36.62
N GLU A 144 -4.90 -19.91 -37.94
CA GLU A 144 -5.79 -20.89 -38.54
C GLU A 144 -5.57 -22.26 -37.91
N LYS A 145 -6.67 -22.91 -37.49
CA LYS A 145 -6.63 -24.29 -37.00
C LYS A 145 -6.02 -25.17 -38.09
N ARG A 146 -4.97 -25.91 -37.74
CA ARG A 146 -4.32 -26.88 -38.63
C ARG A 146 -5.39 -27.78 -39.26
N LYS A 147 -5.43 -27.79 -40.60
CA LYS A 147 -6.22 -28.76 -41.35
C LYS A 147 -5.57 -30.14 -41.17
N ALA A 148 -6.40 -31.14 -40.88
CA ALA A 148 -6.00 -32.52 -40.68
C ALA A 148 -5.44 -33.15 -41.95
#